data_AF-A0A2J6WL11-F1
#
_entry.id   AF-A0A2J6WL11-F1
#
_cell.length_a   1.000
_cell.length_b   1.000
_cell.length_c   1.000
_cell.angle_alpha   90.00
_cell.angle_beta   90.00
_cell.angle_gamma   90.00
#
_symmetry.space_group_name_H-M   'P 1'
#
loop_
_entity.id
_entity.type
_entity.pdbx_description
1 polymer ?
#
loop_
_entity_poly.entity_id
_entity_poly.type
_entity_poly.pdbx_seq_one_letter_code
_entity_poly.pdbx_strand_id
1 'polypeptide(L)'
;MSILTWTWIIVGLSFALYIGIAIWSKASSTGEFYVAEKQVHPIANGMATAADWMSAASFISMAGLISFMGRDGSMYLMGWTGGYVLLALLLAPYLRKYGKYTIPQFVGDRYYSNTARV
;
A
#
# COMPACT_ATOMS: atom_id res chain seq x y z
N MET A 1 -16.67 2.76 -30.07
CA MET A 1 -17.16 2.48 -28.70
C MET A 1 -17.03 3.74 -27.88
N SER A 2 -18.00 4.04 -26.99
CA SER A 2 -17.95 5.26 -26.18
C SER A 2 -16.92 5.13 -25.05
N ILE A 3 -16.50 6.27 -24.48
CA ILE A 3 -15.63 6.32 -23.29
C ILE A 3 -16.24 5.54 -22.13
N LEU A 4 -17.56 5.64 -21.96
CA LEU A 4 -18.29 4.91 -20.93
C LEU A 4 -18.18 3.39 -21.13
N THR A 5 -18.35 2.92 -22.37
CA THR A 5 -18.19 1.48 -22.68
C THR A 5 -16.78 0.99 -22.38
N TRP A 6 -15.74 1.75 -22.75
CA TRP A 6 -14.36 1.40 -22.41
C TRP A 6 -14.09 1.37 -20.91
N THR A 7 -14.65 2.33 -20.17
CA THR A 7 -14.52 2.40 -18.71
C THR A 7 -15.07 1.13 -18.07
N TRP A 8 -16.29 0.71 -18.43
CA TRP A 8 -16.89 -0.51 -17.89
C TRP A 8 -16.09 -1.76 -18.21
N ILE A 9 -15.55 -1.87 -19.43
CA ILE A 9 -14.74 -3.02 -19.84
C ILE A 9 -13.45 -3.09 -19.01
N ILE A 10 -12.71 -1.99 -18.91
CA ILE A 10 -11.41 -1.98 -18.21
C ILE A 10 -11.61 -2.24 -16.71
N VAL A 11 -12.59 -1.57 -16.09
CA VAL A 11 -12.91 -1.78 -14.67
C VAL A 11 -13.35 -3.22 -14.44
N GLY A 12 -14.31 -3.71 -15.24
CA GLY A 12 -14.82 -5.08 -15.12
C GLY A 12 -13.73 -6.14 -15.27
N LEU A 13 -12.86 -6.00 -16.28
CA LEU A 13 -11.73 -6.91 -16.49
C LEU A 13 -10.72 -6.86 -15.34
N SER A 14 -10.44 -5.67 -14.81
CA SER A 14 -9.52 -5.52 -13.68
C SER A 14 -10.05 -6.23 -12.44
N PHE A 15 -11.32 -6.02 -12.08
CA PHE A 15 -11.96 -6.73 -10.97
C PHE A 15 -12.01 -8.24 -11.21
N ALA A 16 -12.40 -8.68 -12.40
CA ALA A 16 -12.45 -10.11 -12.74
C ALA A 16 -11.08 -10.77 -12.60
N LEU A 17 -10.01 -10.10 -13.06
CA LEU A 17 -8.64 -10.57 -12.91
C LEU A 17 -8.25 -10.72 -11.43
N TYR A 18 -8.44 -9.67 -10.62
CA TYR A 18 -8.08 -9.72 -9.20
C TYR A 18 -8.90 -10.74 -8.41
N ILE A 19 -10.20 -10.87 -8.70
CA ILE A 19 -11.06 -11.90 -8.09
C ILE A 19 -10.57 -13.30 -8.51
N GLY A 20 -10.24 -13.50 -9.79
CA GLY A 20 -9.67 -14.76 -10.27
C GLY A 20 -8.37 -15.13 -9.55
N ILE A 21 -7.46 -14.16 -9.38
CA ILE A 21 -6.22 -14.34 -8.62
C ILE A 21 -6.53 -14.68 -7.15
N ALA A 22 -7.48 -13.97 -6.51
CA ALA A 22 -7.85 -14.20 -5.12
C ALA A 22 -8.43 -15.60 -4.88
N ILE A 23 -9.22 -16.12 -5.84
CA ILE A 23 -9.75 -17.49 -5.78
C ILE A 23 -8.62 -18.51 -5.98
N TRP A 24 -7.71 -18.27 -6.92
CA TRP A 24 -6.61 -19.18 -7.24
C TRP A 24 -5.53 -19.21 -6.14
N SER A 25 -5.28 -18.08 -5.50
CA SER A 25 -4.21 -17.88 -4.51
C SER A 25 -4.76 -17.84 -3.07
N LYS A 26 -5.72 -18.72 -2.77
CA LYS A 26 -6.38 -18.73 -1.46
C LYS A 26 -5.42 -19.16 -0.36
N ALA A 27 -5.16 -18.27 0.58
CA ALA A 27 -4.26 -18.54 1.71
C ALA A 27 -4.85 -19.60 2.66
N SER A 28 -3.98 -20.51 3.11
CA SER A 28 -4.28 -21.60 4.04
C SER A 28 -3.90 -21.27 5.48
N SER A 29 -3.04 -20.26 5.70
CA SER A 29 -2.62 -19.83 7.03
C SER A 29 -2.59 -18.31 7.19
N THR A 30 -2.60 -17.83 8.44
CA THR A 30 -2.43 -16.41 8.77
C THR A 30 -1.09 -15.86 8.29
N GLY A 31 -0.01 -16.66 8.37
CA GLY A 31 1.31 -16.24 7.92
C GLY A 31 1.40 -16.12 6.39
N GLU A 32 0.73 -17.02 5.68
CA GLU A 32 0.58 -16.95 4.23
C GLU A 32 -0.25 -15.73 3.81
N PHE A 33 -1.37 -15.46 4.50
CA PHE A 33 -2.25 -14.34 4.20
C PHE A 33 -1.61 -12.97 4.45
N TYR A 34 -0.94 -12.78 5.60
CA TYR A 34 -0.43 -11.45 5.99
C TYR A 34 0.98 -11.15 5.48
N VAL A 35 1.85 -12.16 5.34
CA VAL A 35 3.27 -11.94 4.99
C VAL A 35 3.80 -12.91 3.94
N ALA A 36 2.94 -13.69 3.29
CA ALA A 36 3.31 -14.69 2.28
C ALA A 36 4.46 -15.60 2.76
N GLU A 37 4.42 -15.99 4.05
CA GLU A 37 5.47 -16.77 4.73
C GLU A 37 6.91 -16.22 4.58
N LYS A 38 7.05 -14.91 4.29
CA LYS A 38 8.33 -14.25 4.00
C LYS A 38 9.06 -14.84 2.77
N GLN A 39 8.33 -15.47 1.85
CA GLN A 39 8.89 -16.09 0.64
C GLN A 39 9.08 -15.11 -0.53
N VAL A 40 8.44 -13.93 -0.48
CA VAL A 40 8.52 -12.93 -1.56
C VAL A 40 9.91 -12.29 -1.62
N HIS A 41 10.51 -12.28 -2.81
CA HIS A 41 11.83 -11.69 -3.04
C HIS A 41 11.83 -10.19 -2.65
N PRO A 42 12.86 -9.68 -1.95
CA PRO A 42 12.88 -8.30 -1.45
C PRO A 42 12.61 -7.22 -2.50
N ILE A 43 13.13 -7.40 -3.73
CA ILE A 43 12.89 -6.46 -4.82
C ILE A 43 11.42 -6.46 -5.25
N ALA A 44 10.79 -7.64 -5.36
CA ALA A 44 9.37 -7.74 -5.71
C ALA A 44 8.49 -7.14 -4.61
N ASN A 45 8.82 -7.42 -3.34
CA ASN A 45 8.13 -6.83 -2.20
C ASN A 45 8.29 -5.30 -2.14
N GLY A 46 9.48 -4.79 -2.46
CA GLY A 46 9.75 -3.36 -2.55
C GLY A 46 8.98 -2.69 -3.68
N MET A 47 8.92 -3.31 -4.86
CA MET A 47 8.10 -2.84 -5.98
C MET A 47 6.61 -2.84 -5.64
N ALA A 48 6.11 -3.89 -4.98
CA ALA A 48 4.72 -3.95 -4.54
C ALA A 48 4.38 -2.83 -3.55
N THR A 49 5.29 -2.56 -2.60
CA THR A 49 5.09 -1.46 -1.63
C THR A 49 5.14 -0.09 -2.31
N ALA A 50 6.05 0.10 -3.29
CA ALA A 50 6.11 1.31 -4.08
C ALA A 50 4.85 1.50 -4.96
N ALA A 51 4.30 0.42 -5.51
CA ALA A 51 3.06 0.47 -6.28
C ALA A 51 1.85 0.83 -5.41
N ASP A 52 1.75 0.29 -4.19
CA ASP A 52 0.72 0.66 -3.22
C ASP A 52 0.82 2.13 -2.78
N TRP A 53 2.06 2.62 -2.59
CA TRP A 53 2.32 4.04 -2.36
C TRP A 53 1.83 4.92 -3.54
N MET A 54 1.89 4.39 -4.77
CA MET A 54 1.43 5.06 -6.00
C MET A 54 -0.06 4.84 -6.26
N SER A 55 -0.90 5.43 -5.41
CA SER A 55 -2.36 5.41 -5.59
C SER A 55 -2.88 6.50 -6.56
N ALA A 56 -4.13 6.37 -6.99
CA ALA A 56 -4.83 7.38 -7.81
C ALA A 56 -4.90 8.75 -7.13
N ALA A 57 -4.99 8.78 -5.79
CA ALA A 57 -4.94 10.02 -5.01
C ALA A 57 -3.62 10.75 -5.29
N SER A 58 -2.49 10.05 -5.20
CA SER A 58 -1.15 10.58 -5.53
C SER A 58 -1.11 11.22 -6.91
N PHE A 59 -1.60 10.50 -7.93
CA PHE A 59 -1.52 10.95 -9.32
C PHE A 59 -2.38 12.19 -9.56
N ILE A 60 -3.66 12.14 -9.16
CA ILE A 60 -4.61 13.24 -9.37
C ILE A 60 -4.24 14.44 -8.51
N SER A 61 -3.88 14.23 -7.24
CA SER A 61 -3.46 15.30 -6.34
C SER A 61 -2.20 15.99 -6.84
N MET A 62 -1.23 15.25 -7.39
CA MET A 62 -0.01 15.87 -7.93
C MET A 62 -0.33 16.76 -9.15
N ALA A 63 -1.15 16.27 -10.07
CA ALA A 63 -1.61 17.06 -11.21
C ALA A 63 -2.35 18.33 -10.77
N GLY A 64 -3.22 18.20 -9.77
CA GLY A 64 -3.92 19.33 -9.15
C GLY A 64 -2.96 20.33 -8.51
N LEU A 65 -2.06 19.88 -7.64
CA LEU A 65 -1.09 20.73 -6.95
C LEU A 65 -0.21 21.49 -7.94
N ILE A 66 0.31 20.83 -8.98
CA ILE A 66 1.13 21.51 -10.00
C ILE A 66 0.31 22.51 -10.79
N SER A 67 -0.94 22.18 -11.12
CA SER A 67 -1.84 23.10 -11.84
C SER A 67 -2.06 24.41 -11.08
N PHE A 68 -2.24 24.35 -9.75
CA PHE A 68 -2.51 25.53 -8.93
C PHE A 68 -1.26 26.23 -8.37
N MET A 69 -0.21 25.48 -8.05
CA MET A 69 0.99 25.97 -7.35
C MET A 69 2.24 26.02 -8.22
N GLY A 70 2.17 25.54 -9.47
CA GLY A 70 3.31 25.45 -10.36
C GLY A 70 4.42 24.55 -9.80
N ARG A 71 5.67 24.98 -9.97
CA ARG A 71 6.87 24.23 -9.55
C ARG A 71 6.90 24.00 -8.03
N ASP A 72 6.37 24.92 -7.24
CA ASP A 72 6.43 24.82 -5.78
C ASP A 72 5.60 23.63 -5.26
N GLY A 73 4.56 23.23 -5.99
CA GLY A 73 3.80 22.01 -5.72
C GLY A 73 4.66 20.75 -5.70
N SER A 74 5.77 20.70 -6.46
CA SER A 74 6.68 19.55 -6.50
C SER A 74 7.42 19.30 -5.17
N MET A 75 7.49 20.29 -4.29
CA MET A 75 8.09 20.12 -2.96
C MET A 75 7.29 19.16 -2.08
N TYR A 76 5.97 19.09 -2.26
CA TYR A 76 5.13 18.11 -1.57
C TYR A 76 5.48 16.68 -1.96
N LEU A 77 5.82 16.43 -3.23
CA LEU A 77 6.29 15.13 -3.68
C LEU A 77 7.58 14.74 -2.96
N MET A 78 8.57 15.63 -2.94
CA MET A 78 9.85 15.39 -2.27
C MET A 78 9.66 15.13 -0.77
N GLY A 79 8.86 15.96 -0.09
CA GLY A 79 8.60 15.81 1.34
C GLY A 79 7.88 14.52 1.68
N TRP A 80 6.86 14.15 0.89
CA TRP A 80 6.09 12.94 1.11
C TRP A 80 6.87 11.67 0.78
N THR A 81 7.57 11.61 -0.37
CA THR A 81 8.44 10.49 -0.71
C THR A 81 9.58 10.36 0.31
N GLY A 82 10.16 11.47 0.74
CA GLY A 82 11.17 11.49 1.80
C GLY A 82 10.62 10.90 3.10
N GLY A 83 9.42 11.31 3.52
CA GLY A 83 8.75 10.77 4.70
C GLY A 83 8.48 9.26 4.60
N TYR A 84 8.06 8.79 3.42
CA TYR A 84 7.88 7.35 3.14
C TYR A 84 9.20 6.58 3.31
N VAL A 85 10.30 7.09 2.75
CA VAL A 85 11.63 6.45 2.90
C VAL A 85 12.08 6.46 4.37
N LEU A 86 11.90 7.58 5.07
CA LEU A 86 12.24 7.66 6.50
C LEU A 86 11.44 6.66 7.33
N LEU A 87 10.13 6.51 7.07
CA LEU A 87 9.30 5.51 7.75
C LEU A 87 9.77 4.08 7.43
N ALA A 88 10.08 3.79 6.16
CA ALA A 88 10.59 2.49 5.74
C ALA A 88 11.94 2.14 6.40
N LEU A 89 12.82 3.12 6.62
CA LEU A 89 14.13 2.89 7.24
C LEU A 89 14.09 2.90 8.78
N LEU A 90 13.29 3.78 9.37
CA LEU A 90 13.32 4.05 10.81
C LEU A 90 12.23 3.32 11.59
N LEU A 91 11.11 2.94 10.96
CA LEU A 91 9.98 2.30 11.66
C LEU A 91 9.82 0.84 11.24
N ALA A 92 9.86 0.56 9.94
CA ALA A 92 9.60 -0.79 9.43
C ALA A 92 10.53 -1.88 10.01
N PRO A 93 11.85 -1.64 10.28
CA PRO A 93 12.71 -2.65 10.89
C PRO A 93 12.28 -3.03 12.31
N TYR A 94 11.76 -2.07 13.09
CA TYR A 94 11.29 -2.33 14.45
C TYR A 94 9.99 -3.13 14.44
N LEU A 95 9.06 -2.75 13.56
CA LEU A 95 7.81 -3.50 13.37
C LEU A 95 8.07 -4.91 12.85
N ARG A 96 9.06 -5.09 11.97
CA ARG A 96 9.47 -6.42 11.50
C ARG A 96 10.05 -7.28 12.63
N LYS A 97 10.86 -6.70 13.53
CA LYS A 97 11.40 -7.39 14.71
C LYS A 97 10.30 -7.76 15.72
N TYR A 98 9.23 -6.97 15.78
CA TYR A 98 8.11 -7.19 16.70
C TYR A 98 7.31 -8.48 16.39
N GLY A 99 7.27 -8.90 15.12
CA GLY A 99 6.79 -10.24 14.73
C GLY A 99 5.28 -10.45 14.78
N LYS A 100 4.48 -9.39 14.97
CA LYS A 100 3.01 -9.41 14.78
C LYS A 100 2.64 -8.97 13.36
N TYR A 101 1.39 -9.23 12.98
CA TYR A 101 0.93 -9.05 11.60
C TYR A 101 0.37 -7.65 11.33
N THR A 102 -0.13 -6.94 12.35
CA THR A 102 -0.80 -5.65 12.15
C THR A 102 -0.27 -4.55 13.08
N ILE A 103 -0.43 -3.28 12.66
CA ILE A 103 -0.06 -2.11 13.47
C ILE A 103 -0.93 -1.97 14.73
N PRO A 104 -2.26 -2.17 14.70
CA PRO A 104 -3.08 -2.16 15.92
C PRO A 104 -2.60 -3.15 16.98
N GLN A 105 -2.15 -4.35 16.58
CA GLN A 105 -1.54 -5.30 17.53
C GLN A 105 -0.29 -4.73 18.19
N PHE A 106 0.56 -4.04 17.43
CA PHE A 106 1.74 -3.38 17.97
C PHE A 106 1.37 -2.26 18.95
N VAL A 107 0.45 -1.36 18.55
CA VAL A 107 0.05 -0.22 19.39
C VAL A 107 -0.67 -0.70 20.65
N GLY A 108 -1.59 -1.64 20.51
CA GLY A 108 -2.33 -2.21 21.64
C GLY A 108 -1.44 -2.89 22.67
N ASP A 109 -0.40 -3.62 22.23
CA ASP A 109 0.55 -4.26 23.15
C ASP A 109 1.54 -3.23 23.73
N ARG A 110 1.98 -2.24 22.94
CA ARG A 110 2.90 -1.18 23.37
C ARG A 110 2.31 -0.27 24.45
N TYR A 111 0.99 -0.05 24.40
CA TYR A 111 0.27 0.84 25.31
C TYR A 111 -0.75 0.11 26.19
N TYR A 112 -0.72 -1.22 26.23
CA TYR A 112 -1.62 -2.07 27.04
C TYR A 112 -3.11 -1.73 26.85
N SER A 113 -3.52 -1.40 25.63
CA SER A 113 -4.86 -0.91 25.30
C SER A 113 -5.59 -1.89 24.39
N ASN A 114 -6.68 -2.47 24.89
CA ASN A 114 -7.56 -3.33 24.09
C ASN A 114 -8.30 -2.54 23.01
N THR A 115 -8.61 -1.26 23.25
CA THR A 115 -9.24 -0.39 22.24
C THR A 115 -8.30 -0.15 21.06
N ALA A 116 -7.00 -0.01 21.32
CA ALA A 116 -6.02 0.20 20.25
C ALA A 116 -5.66 -1.08 19.47
N ARG A 117 -6.13 -2.26 19.90
CA ARG A 117 -5.96 -3.53 19.19
C ARG A 117 -6.99 -3.74 18.08
N VAL A 118 -8.10 -2.99 18.10
CA VAL A 118 -9.23 -3.09 17.18
C VAL A 118 -9.02 -2.19 15.98
#